data_AF-A0A6I3ETM6-F1
#
_entry.id   AF-A0A6I3ETM6-F1
#
_cell.length_a   1.000
_cell.length_b   1.000
_cell.length_c   1.000
_cell.angle_alpha   90.00
_cell.angle_beta   90.00
_cell.angle_gamma   90.00
#
_symmetry.space_group_name_H-M   'P 1'
#
loop_
_entity.id
_entity.type
_entity.pdbx_description
1 polymer ?
#
loop_
_entity_poly.entity_id
_entity_poly.type
_entity_poly.pdbx_seq_one_letter_code
_entity_poly.pdbx_strand_id
1 'polypeptide(L)'
;MSLMVRQDRCIGCGACDFSCHTDALTKMDSFLGIFEIDPYTCDDCMVCVGKCPENAIVADDRFPVCHGHGCPLHSDRLAGTECSIWQETCATCGTTLWLEPGADAYVCPTCDSHRKVHCPKTRLLTIIPSPTRAAKH
;
A
#
# COMPACT_ATOMS: atom_id res chain seq x y z
N MET A 1 -3.17 -5.59 5.17
CA MET A 1 -2.77 -4.99 6.44
C MET A 1 -1.42 -4.45 6.12
N SER A 2 -1.22 -3.15 6.27
CA SER A 2 0.08 -2.59 5.91
C SER A 2 1.14 -3.06 6.91
N LEU A 3 2.38 -2.71 6.62
CA LEU A 3 3.46 -2.76 7.57
C LEU A 3 3.78 -1.35 8.07
N MET A 4 4.38 -1.26 9.25
CA MET A 4 4.95 -0.03 9.81
C MET A 4 6.33 -0.27 10.40
N VAL A 5 7.13 0.79 10.48
CA VAL A 5 8.46 0.78 11.08
C VAL A 5 8.39 1.35 12.50
N ARG A 6 8.87 0.58 13.48
CA ARG A 6 9.12 1.00 14.86
C ARG A 6 10.33 1.94 14.87
N GLN A 7 10.06 3.24 14.95
CA GLN A 7 11.09 4.28 14.91
C GLN A 7 12.11 4.15 16.05
N ASP A 8 11.69 3.65 17.20
CA ASP A 8 12.54 3.40 18.37
C ASP A 8 13.53 2.22 18.20
N ARG A 9 13.36 1.43 17.13
CA ARG A 9 14.23 0.28 16.80
C ARG A 9 14.95 0.44 15.46
N CYS A 10 14.52 1.37 14.62
CA CYS A 10 15.09 1.53 13.30
C CYS A 10 16.49 2.16 13.38
N ILE A 11 17.48 1.46 12.83
CA ILE A 11 18.89 1.93 12.76
C ILE A 11 19.26 2.56 11.42
N GLY A 12 18.29 2.80 10.53
CA GLY A 12 18.53 3.49 9.24
C GLY A 12 19.39 2.72 8.21
N CYS A 13 19.52 1.39 8.34
CA CYS A 13 20.42 0.59 7.49
C CYS A 13 20.00 0.46 6.01
N GLY A 14 18.71 0.66 5.68
CA GLY A 14 18.21 0.62 4.30
C GLY A 14 17.99 -0.77 3.68
N ALA A 15 18.24 -1.87 4.40
CA ALA A 15 18.02 -3.22 3.88
C ALA A 15 16.56 -3.50 3.48
N CYS A 16 15.60 -2.90 4.19
CA CYS A 16 14.18 -3.01 3.89
C CYS A 16 13.81 -2.30 2.58
N ASP A 17 14.28 -1.06 2.39
CA ASP A 17 14.06 -0.27 1.17
C ASP A 17 14.64 -0.97 -0.06
N PHE A 18 15.89 -1.45 0.03
CA PHE A 18 16.53 -2.20 -1.06
C PHE A 18 15.73 -3.46 -1.48
N SER A 19 15.01 -4.08 -0.54
CA SER A 19 14.22 -5.28 -0.81
C SER A 19 12.80 -5.02 -1.30
N CYS A 20 12.34 -3.77 -1.26
CA CYS A 20 10.96 -3.42 -1.55
C CYS A 20 10.76 -3.21 -3.06
N HIS A 21 10.03 -4.11 -3.70
CA HIS A 21 9.77 -4.02 -5.14
C HIS A 21 8.72 -2.98 -5.52
N THR A 22 7.96 -2.46 -4.55
CA THR A 22 6.95 -1.41 -4.78
C THR A 22 7.43 -0.02 -4.40
N ASP A 23 8.68 0.14 -3.95
CA ASP A 23 9.19 1.42 -3.44
C ASP A 23 8.34 2.02 -2.29
N ALA A 24 7.71 1.18 -1.48
CA ALA A 24 6.89 1.62 -0.36
C ALA A 24 7.69 2.22 0.81
N LEU A 25 9.02 2.17 0.80
CA LEU A 25 9.84 2.72 1.90
C LEU A 25 10.46 4.06 1.52
N THR A 26 10.41 4.99 2.48
CA THR A 26 11.04 6.31 2.36
C THR A 26 11.97 6.54 3.54
N LYS A 27 13.18 7.02 3.25
CA LYS A 27 14.13 7.45 4.28
C LYS A 27 13.74 8.84 4.77
N MET A 28 13.48 8.96 6.07
CA MET A 28 13.06 10.21 6.70
C MET A 28 14.25 11.10 7.04
N ASP A 29 14.05 12.41 6.96
CA ASP A 29 15.02 13.39 7.45
C ASP A 29 15.05 13.37 8.99
N SER A 30 15.97 12.57 9.52
CA SER A 30 16.14 12.32 10.95
C SER A 30 17.61 11.99 11.20
N PHE A 31 18.08 12.12 12.45
CA PHE A 31 19.48 11.89 12.78
C PHE A 31 20.02 10.53 12.31
N LEU A 32 19.22 9.45 12.46
CA LEU A 32 19.58 8.11 11.99
C LEU A 32 19.12 7.81 10.56
N GLY A 33 18.32 8.68 9.95
CA GLY A 33 17.69 8.39 8.66
C GLY A 33 16.77 7.17 8.76
N ILE A 34 15.86 7.17 9.75
CA ILE A 34 14.90 6.08 9.94
C ILE A 34 13.95 5.99 8.74
N PHE A 35 13.40 4.79 8.53
CA PHE A 35 12.48 4.55 7.41
C PHE A 35 11.02 4.64 7.85
N GLU A 36 10.17 5.07 6.94
CA GLU A 36 8.71 4.98 7.03
C GLU A 36 8.19 4.15 5.85
N ILE A 37 7.08 3.42 6.07
CA ILE A 37 6.40 2.66 5.03
C ILE A 37 5.17 3.45 4.59
N ASP A 38 5.06 3.75 3.30
CA ASP A 38 3.85 4.25 2.68
C ASP A 38 2.82 3.11 2.62
N PRO A 39 1.77 3.18 3.42
CA PRO A 39 0.78 2.13 3.42
C PRO A 39 0.10 2.04 2.07
N TYR A 40 -0.08 3.13 1.31
CA TYR A 40 -0.77 3.09 0.02
C TYR A 40 0.11 2.62 -1.13
N THR A 41 1.34 2.18 -0.87
CA THR A 41 2.21 1.56 -1.87
C THR A 41 2.66 0.16 -1.44
N CYS A 42 2.61 -0.11 -0.13
CA CYS A 42 2.84 -1.44 0.43
C CYS A 42 1.74 -2.42 -0.02
N ASP A 43 2.17 -3.55 -0.58
CA ASP A 43 1.35 -4.65 -1.06
C ASP A 43 1.27 -5.82 -0.08
N ASP A 44 1.76 -5.61 1.15
CA ASP A 44 1.74 -6.56 2.26
C ASP A 44 2.55 -7.85 2.01
N CYS A 45 3.54 -7.83 1.10
CA CYS A 45 4.34 -9.02 0.75
C CYS A 45 5.29 -9.54 1.86
N MET A 46 5.51 -8.75 2.91
CA MET A 46 6.33 -9.06 4.09
C MET A 46 7.82 -9.36 3.85
N VAL A 47 8.34 -9.19 2.63
CA VAL A 47 9.76 -9.43 2.31
C VAL A 47 10.69 -8.61 3.22
N CYS A 48 10.36 -7.34 3.45
CA CYS A 48 11.18 -6.42 4.24
C CYS A 48 11.27 -6.83 5.72
N VAL A 49 10.29 -7.57 6.26
CA VAL A 49 10.28 -8.03 7.66
C VAL A 49 11.50 -8.89 7.95
N GLY A 50 11.77 -9.87 7.08
CA GLY A 50 12.95 -10.75 7.21
C GLY A 50 14.28 -10.09 6.88
N LYS A 51 14.27 -8.85 6.34
CA LYS A 51 15.48 -8.08 6.05
C LYS A 51 15.87 -7.13 7.17
N CYS A 52 14.99 -6.88 8.13
CA CYS A 52 15.28 -5.96 9.22
C CYS A 52 16.08 -6.67 10.33
N PRO A 53 17.37 -6.35 10.54
CA PRO A 53 18.17 -7.00 11.59
C PRO A 53 17.63 -6.69 13.00
N GLU A 54 16.98 -5.53 13.15
CA GLU A 54 16.43 -5.06 14.43
C GLU A 54 14.98 -5.49 14.66
N ASN A 55 14.37 -6.27 13.76
CA ASN A 55 12.95 -6.64 13.86
C ASN A 55 12.05 -5.41 14.10
N ALA A 56 12.36 -4.29 13.42
CA ALA A 56 11.67 -3.02 13.57
C ALA A 56 10.41 -2.92 12.69
N ILE A 57 10.18 -3.87 11.78
CA ILE A 57 9.03 -3.85 10.88
C ILE A 57 7.95 -4.77 11.43
N VAL A 58 6.74 -4.24 11.63
CA VAL A 58 5.60 -4.95 12.22
C VAL A 58 4.33 -4.69 11.42
N ALA A 59 3.30 -5.51 11.66
CA ALA A 59 1.97 -5.27 11.10
C ALA A 59 1.40 -3.94 11.58
N ASP A 60 0.69 -3.25 10.68
CA ASP A 60 -0.06 -2.04 10.95
C ASP A 60 -1.57 -2.32 10.91
N ASP A 61 -2.13 -2.59 12.09
CA ASP A 61 -3.52 -2.98 12.29
C ASP A 61 -4.52 -1.86 11.96
N ARG A 62 -4.05 -0.63 11.70
CA ARG A 62 -4.90 0.45 11.20
C ARG A 62 -5.43 0.13 9.80
N PHE A 63 -4.72 -0.71 9.04
CA PHE A 63 -5.03 -1.02 7.65
C PHE A 63 -5.66 -2.42 7.49
N PRO A 64 -6.76 -2.56 6.73
CA PRO A 64 -7.38 -3.85 6.45
C PRO A 64 -6.41 -4.83 5.79
N VAL A 65 -6.52 -6.12 6.11
CA VAL A 65 -5.85 -7.23 5.39
C VAL A 65 -6.19 -7.17 3.90
N CYS A 66 -5.19 -7.30 3.02
CA CYS A 66 -5.44 -7.46 1.59
C CYS A 66 -5.92 -8.90 1.34
N HIS A 67 -7.04 -9.09 0.62
CA HIS A 67 -7.56 -10.43 0.26
C HIS A 67 -7.51 -10.69 -1.26
N GLY A 68 -6.61 -10.02 -1.98
CA GLY A 68 -6.36 -10.30 -3.40
C GLY A 68 -7.33 -9.64 -4.38
N HIS A 69 -7.24 -10.09 -5.64
CA HIS A 69 -7.77 -9.41 -6.81
C HIS A 69 -9.31 -9.36 -6.79
N GLY A 70 -9.86 -8.13 -6.76
CA GLY A 70 -11.29 -7.87 -6.71
C GLY A 70 -11.89 -7.67 -5.32
N CYS A 71 -11.08 -7.45 -4.28
CA CYS A 71 -11.49 -7.55 -2.88
C CYS A 71 -12.30 -6.36 -2.29
N PRO A 72 -13.58 -6.62 -1.92
CA PRO A 72 -14.26 -6.16 -0.71
C PRO A 72 -14.55 -7.39 0.17
N LEU A 73 -13.44 -8.04 0.53
CA LEU A 73 -13.29 -9.16 1.46
C LEU A 73 -14.06 -10.43 1.06
N HIS A 74 -13.88 -10.79 -0.21
CA HIS A 74 -14.10 -12.13 -0.80
C HIS A 74 -15.54 -12.51 -1.20
N SER A 75 -16.21 -11.61 -1.93
CA SER A 75 -17.48 -11.92 -2.61
C SER A 75 -17.27 -12.52 -4.00
N ASP A 76 -18.03 -13.58 -4.34
CA ASP A 76 -18.04 -14.18 -5.68
C ASP A 76 -18.43 -13.19 -6.80
N ARG A 77 -19.12 -12.09 -6.45
CA ARG A 77 -19.55 -11.06 -7.42
C ARG A 77 -18.40 -10.33 -8.10
N LEU A 78 -17.19 -10.43 -7.56
CA LEU A 78 -16.00 -9.74 -8.07
C LEU A 78 -14.90 -10.71 -8.50
N ALA A 79 -15.24 -11.98 -8.72
CA ALA A 79 -14.28 -13.01 -9.09
C ALA A 79 -13.53 -12.72 -10.41
N GLY A 80 -14.10 -11.92 -11.32
CA GLY A 80 -13.44 -11.51 -12.56
C GLY A 80 -12.84 -10.10 -12.53
N THR A 81 -12.91 -9.41 -11.40
CA THR A 81 -12.38 -8.06 -11.25
C THR A 81 -11.04 -8.13 -10.57
N GLU A 82 -10.05 -7.40 -11.06
CA GLU A 82 -8.73 -7.32 -10.42
C GLU A 82 -8.48 -5.90 -9.93
N CYS A 83 -7.74 -5.74 -8.83
CA CYS A 83 -7.24 -4.42 -8.43
C CYS A 83 -5.74 -4.35 -8.70
N SER A 84 -5.23 -3.14 -8.89
CA SER A 84 -3.80 -2.87 -9.10
C SER A 84 -2.95 -3.03 -7.83
N ILE A 85 -3.52 -3.53 -6.71
CA ILE A 85 -2.88 -3.64 -5.39
C ILE A 85 -2.15 -2.34 -5.03
N TRP A 86 -2.87 -1.22 -5.21
CA TRP A 86 -2.37 0.13 -4.95
C TRP A 86 -1.13 0.57 -5.74
N GLN A 87 -0.67 -0.22 -6.72
CA GLN A 87 0.43 0.16 -7.61
C GLN A 87 0.00 1.23 -8.63
N GLU A 88 -1.30 1.25 -8.96
CA GLU A 88 -1.91 2.30 -9.77
C GLU A 88 -3.10 2.91 -9.03
N THR A 89 -3.17 4.24 -8.95
CA THR A 89 -4.22 4.96 -8.23
C THR A 89 -4.88 6.02 -9.10
N CYS A 90 -6.17 6.24 -8.86
CA CYS A 90 -6.93 7.31 -9.52
C CYS A 90 -6.36 8.68 -9.17
N ALA A 91 -6.03 9.48 -10.18
CA ALA A 91 -5.54 10.85 -10.01
C ALA A 91 -6.55 11.79 -9.32
N THR A 92 -7.84 11.46 -9.36
CA THR A 92 -8.90 12.29 -8.78
C THR A 92 -9.16 11.99 -7.31
N CYS A 93 -9.27 10.71 -6.93
CA CYS A 93 -9.69 10.31 -5.59
C CYS A 93 -8.68 9.42 -4.83
N GLY A 94 -7.54 9.10 -5.45
CA GLY A 94 -6.48 8.30 -4.83
C GLY A 94 -6.80 6.80 -4.65
N THR A 95 -7.99 6.33 -5.04
CA THR A 95 -8.35 4.91 -4.92
C THR A 95 -7.52 4.05 -5.87
N THR A 96 -7.10 2.86 -5.42
CA THR A 96 -6.49 1.84 -6.30
C THR A 96 -7.39 1.54 -7.51
N LEU A 97 -6.79 1.52 -8.71
CA LEU A 97 -7.51 1.25 -9.95
C LEU A 97 -7.84 -0.23 -10.10
N TRP A 98 -8.95 -0.51 -10.77
CA TRP A 98 -9.50 -1.85 -10.95
C TRP A 98 -9.59 -2.19 -12.44
N LEU A 99 -9.27 -3.43 -12.77
CA LEU A 99 -9.45 -4.01 -14.09
C LEU A 99 -10.73 -4.82 -14.10
N GLU A 100 -11.64 -4.46 -15.00
CA GLU A 100 -12.92 -5.15 -15.14
C GLU A 100 -12.80 -6.44 -15.96
N PRO A 101 -13.70 -7.42 -15.77
CA PRO A 101 -13.67 -8.64 -16.57
C PRO A 101 -13.75 -8.33 -18.07
N GLY A 102 -12.71 -8.70 -18.82
CA GLY A 102 -12.62 -8.46 -20.25
C GLY A 102 -12.21 -7.04 -20.65
N ALA A 103 -11.87 -6.18 -19.69
CA ALA A 103 -11.24 -4.89 -19.99
C ALA A 103 -9.74 -5.05 -20.23
N ASP A 104 -9.17 -4.12 -20.99
CA ASP A 104 -7.74 -4.01 -21.30
C ASP A 104 -7.04 -2.88 -20.53
N ALA A 105 -7.80 -2.10 -19.76
CA ALA A 105 -7.30 -0.94 -19.02
C ALA A 105 -7.91 -0.83 -17.62
N TYR A 106 -7.09 -0.37 -16.69
CA TYR A 106 -7.47 -0.02 -15.33
C TYR A 106 -8.37 1.23 -15.29
N VAL A 107 -9.43 1.17 -14.49
CA VAL A 107 -10.38 2.27 -14.26
C VAL A 107 -10.61 2.50 -12.77
N CYS A 108 -10.99 3.72 -12.40
CA CYS A 108 -11.32 4.02 -11.01
C CYS A 108 -12.68 3.42 -10.65
N PRO A 109 -12.75 2.51 -9.64
CA PRO A 109 -14.02 1.89 -9.27
C PRO A 109 -15.05 2.92 -8.78
N THR A 110 -14.60 4.05 -8.24
CA THR A 110 -15.49 5.10 -7.70
C THR A 110 -15.85 6.16 -8.76
N CYS A 111 -14.84 6.73 -9.42
CA CYS A 111 -15.03 7.86 -10.32
C CYS A 111 -15.56 7.44 -11.69
N ASP A 112 -15.09 6.31 -12.23
CA ASP A 112 -15.39 5.90 -13.61
C ASP A 112 -16.48 4.82 -13.65
N SER A 113 -16.34 3.79 -12.82
CA SER A 113 -17.29 2.66 -12.79
C SER A 113 -18.45 2.86 -11.82
N HIS A 114 -18.43 3.94 -11.01
CA HIS A 114 -19.47 4.27 -10.02
C HIS A 114 -19.89 3.10 -9.10
N ARG A 115 -18.94 2.23 -8.75
CA ARG A 115 -19.15 1.08 -7.88
C ARG A 115 -19.45 1.54 -6.46
N LYS A 116 -20.40 0.86 -5.83
CA LYS A 116 -20.72 1.04 -4.40
C LYS A 116 -19.64 0.47 -3.47
N VAL A 117 -18.84 -0.47 -3.97
CA VAL A 117 -17.76 -1.13 -3.24
C VAL A 117 -16.44 -0.89 -3.95
N HIS A 118 -15.40 -0.74 -3.15
CA HIS A 118 -14.02 -0.52 -3.56
C HIS A 118 -13.11 -1.06 -2.45
N CYS A 119 -11.80 -0.97 -2.63
CA CYS A 119 -10.83 -1.46 -1.64
C CYS A 119 -11.12 -0.85 -0.26
N PRO A 120 -11.28 -1.66 0.81
CA PRO A 120 -11.54 -1.13 2.15
C PRO A 120 -10.50 -0.12 2.64
N LYS A 121 -9.25 -0.25 2.19
CA LYS A 121 -8.13 0.67 2.47
C LYS A 121 -8.36 2.09 1.93
N THR A 122 -9.21 2.25 0.91
CA THR A 122 -9.63 3.57 0.40
C THR A 122 -10.28 4.45 1.46
N ARG A 123 -10.98 3.86 2.43
CA ARG A 123 -11.65 4.63 3.50
C ARG A 123 -10.67 5.37 4.40
N LEU A 124 -9.40 4.98 4.41
CA LEU A 124 -8.37 5.59 5.23
C LEU A 124 -7.70 6.79 4.55
N LEU A 125 -7.92 7.02 3.25
CA LEU A 125 -7.31 8.14 2.51
C LEU A 125 -7.65 9.51 3.10
N THR A 126 -8.82 9.65 3.74
CA THR A 126 -9.26 10.90 4.38
C THR A 126 -8.86 11.02 5.85
N ILE A 127 -8.33 9.94 6.43
CA ILE A 127 -8.05 9.82 7.88
C ILE A 127 -6.55 9.80 8.13
N ILE A 128 -5.80 9.11 7.26
CA ILE A 128 -4.37 8.90 7.36
C ILE A 128 -3.74 9.55 6.12
N PRO A 129 -3.13 10.74 6.25
CA PRO A 129 -2.42 11.35 5.14
C PRO A 129 -1.27 10.43 4.70
N SER A 130 -1.10 10.25 3.40
CA SER A 130 0.03 9.52 2.85
C SER A 130 1.34 10.21 3.27
N PRO A 131 2.39 9.46 3.63
CA PRO A 131 3.68 10.08 3.91
C PRO A 131 4.15 10.84 2.68
N THR A 132 4.68 12.05 2.90
CA THR A 132 5.21 12.90 1.83
C THR A 132 6.30 12.12 1.09
N ARG A 133 6.00 11.64 -0.13
CA ARG A 133 7.01 11.00 -0.99
C ARG A 133 8.10 12.03 -1.27
N ALA A 134 9.25 11.88 -0.61
CA ALA A 134 10.45 12.57 -1.05
C ALA A 134 10.78 12.05 -2.46
N ALA A 135 10.87 12.94 -3.45
CA ALA A 135 11.28 12.55 -4.79
C ALA A 135 12.67 11.91 -4.71
N LYS A 136 12.75 10.60 -4.97
CA LYS A 136 14.05 9.90 -5.07
C LYS A 136 14.82 10.56 -6.24
N HIS A 137 15.99 11.13 -5.95
CA HIS A 137 16.93 11.66 -6.96
C HIS A 137 17.80 10.54 -7.50
#